data_AF-H0TZ38-F1
#
_entry.id   AF-H0TZ38-F1
#
_cell.length_a   1.000
_cell.length_b   1.000
_cell.length_c   1.000
_cell.angle_alpha   90.00
_cell.angle_beta   90.00
_cell.angle_gamma   90.00
#
_symmetry.space_group_name_H-M   'P 1'
#
loop_
_entity.id
_entity.type
_entity.pdbx_description
1 polymer ?
#
loop_
_entity_poly.entity_id
_entity_poly.type
_entity_poly.pdbx_seq_one_letter_code
_entity_poly.pdbx_strand_id
1 'polypeptide(L)'
;MVTRRKPRKYRDGGAVLADAPPIAETVSPATADGPAQEIPPASPDTSEAVFRALEATRNAERLAALHQQAPRQVVQQPTMSERRRAFIAEHPELADPVNAEAVNGYWRQALRMGMAEDSHDLDSFVQRALAFELGSRVHQAEAEAVAKAALPATPAPAAPRPELPPSMAEPRRNMPLTAPVERAVPSYGGKRTSGMMHLTEEERRIARNSFVDRPDLPKMTDAQKEYLYAQSKAKYEAMKASGEYDTTQGRQR
;
A
#
# COMPACT_ATOMS: atom_id res chain seq x y z
N MET A 1 -2.33 -35.83 -42.04
CA MET A 1 -1.39 -34.81 -42.55
C MET A 1 -1.37 -33.64 -41.58
N VAL A 2 -0.30 -33.46 -40.81
CA VAL A 2 -0.19 -32.38 -39.81
C VAL A 2 0.88 -31.41 -40.29
N THR A 3 0.48 -30.20 -40.69
CA THR A 3 1.39 -29.16 -41.18
C THR A 3 2.03 -28.41 -40.01
N ARG A 4 3.34 -28.62 -39.80
CA ARG A 4 4.16 -27.85 -38.85
C ARG A 4 4.35 -26.42 -39.37
N ARG A 5 3.89 -25.41 -38.62
CA ARG A 5 4.18 -23.99 -38.90
C ARG A 5 5.58 -23.62 -38.37
N LYS A 6 6.36 -22.90 -39.19
CA LYS A 6 7.73 -22.43 -38.88
C LYS A 6 7.70 -21.29 -37.84
N PRO A 7 8.64 -21.22 -36.89
CA PRO A 7 8.77 -20.10 -35.96
C PRO A 7 9.27 -18.83 -36.67
N ARG A 8 8.71 -17.68 -36.31
CA ARG A 8 9.17 -16.35 -36.74
C ARG A 8 10.49 -16.01 -36.05
N LYS A 9 11.50 -15.66 -36.84
CA LYS A 9 12.77 -15.09 -36.35
C LYS A 9 12.53 -13.62 -35.98
N TYR A 10 12.75 -13.27 -34.70
CA TYR A 10 12.84 -11.86 -34.29
C TYR A 10 14.22 -11.33 -34.70
N ARG A 11 14.20 -10.17 -35.34
CA ARG A 11 15.36 -9.46 -35.88
C ARG A 11 15.86 -8.51 -34.79
N ASP A 12 17.05 -8.77 -34.29
CA ASP A 12 17.83 -7.84 -33.47
C ASP A 12 18.24 -6.59 -34.26
N GLY A 13 18.39 -5.49 -33.53
CA GLY A 13 18.93 -4.20 -33.98
C GLY A 13 17.91 -3.08 -33.83
N GLY A 14 18.00 -2.12 -32.90
CA GLY A 14 19.17 -1.55 -32.26
C GLY A 14 19.57 -0.27 -32.99
N ALA A 15 19.18 0.89 -32.43
CA ALA A 15 19.86 2.20 -32.49
C ALA A 15 18.90 3.29 -31.97
N VAL A 16 19.06 3.70 -30.72
CA VAL A 16 18.53 4.99 -30.24
C VAL A 16 19.74 5.89 -30.03
N LEU A 17 19.78 6.98 -30.79
CA LEU A 17 20.82 8.00 -30.72
C LEU A 17 20.86 8.60 -29.31
N ALA A 18 22.06 8.57 -28.72
CA ALA A 18 22.40 9.40 -27.58
C ALA A 18 22.80 10.78 -28.10
N ASP A 19 21.97 11.79 -27.84
CA ASP A 19 22.45 13.17 -27.74
C ASP A 19 21.41 14.01 -26.97
N ALA A 20 21.68 14.27 -25.70
CA ALA A 20 20.97 15.25 -24.89
C ALA A 20 22.01 16.02 -24.06
N PRO A 21 22.09 17.36 -24.19
CA PRO A 21 23.11 18.15 -23.51
C PRO A 21 22.82 18.30 -22.00
N PRO A 22 23.86 18.52 -21.17
CA PRO A 22 23.71 18.74 -19.74
C PRO A 22 23.08 20.12 -19.47
N ILE A 23 21.90 20.13 -18.84
CA ILE A 23 21.27 21.35 -18.35
C ILE A 23 21.93 21.69 -17.01
N ALA A 24 22.86 22.64 -17.04
CA ALA A 24 23.43 23.27 -15.86
C ALA A 24 22.40 24.24 -15.27
N GLU A 25 21.58 23.77 -14.34
CA GLU A 25 20.62 24.62 -13.63
C GLU A 25 21.32 25.31 -12.45
N THR A 26 21.77 26.53 -12.72
CA THR A 26 22.34 27.45 -11.74
C THR A 26 21.19 28.15 -11.04
N VAL A 27 20.81 27.69 -9.85
CA VAL A 27 19.74 28.34 -9.08
C VAL A 27 20.37 29.34 -8.11
N SER A 28 20.31 30.62 -8.50
CA SER A 28 20.53 31.76 -7.60
C SER A 28 19.44 31.79 -6.53
N PRO A 29 19.76 31.91 -5.23
CA PRO A 29 18.75 32.23 -4.23
C PRO A 29 18.36 33.71 -4.38
N ALA A 30 17.16 33.95 -4.89
CA ALA A 30 16.52 35.26 -4.87
C ALA A 30 16.10 35.58 -3.42
N THR A 31 16.73 36.60 -2.84
CA THR A 31 16.33 37.22 -1.58
C THR A 31 14.93 37.84 -1.75
N ALA A 32 13.91 37.19 -1.21
CA ALA A 32 12.57 37.75 -1.11
C ALA A 32 12.42 38.49 0.22
N ASP A 33 12.38 39.81 0.16
CA ASP A 33 11.87 40.69 1.20
C ASP A 33 10.37 40.39 1.39
N GLY A 34 10.06 39.58 2.41
CA GLY A 34 8.69 39.31 2.85
C GLY A 34 8.23 40.37 3.86
N PRO A 35 6.96 40.82 3.80
CA PRO A 35 6.42 41.78 4.78
C PRO A 35 6.41 41.15 6.17
N ALA A 36 6.79 41.96 7.16
CA ALA A 36 6.86 41.61 8.57
C ALA A 36 5.57 40.90 9.03
N GLN A 37 5.65 39.59 9.24
CA GLN A 37 4.63 38.85 9.96
C GLN A 37 4.70 39.26 11.42
N GLU A 38 3.62 39.89 11.88
CA GLU A 38 3.29 40.08 13.29
C GLU A 38 3.39 38.71 14.00
N ILE A 39 4.42 38.57 14.84
CA ILE A 39 4.59 37.43 15.73
C ILE A 39 3.43 37.48 16.73
N PRO A 40 2.51 36.50 16.73
CA PRO A 40 1.45 36.47 17.73
C PRO A 40 2.06 36.37 19.13
N PRO A 41 1.49 37.03 20.14
CA PRO A 41 2.04 37.02 21.50
C PRO A 41 2.14 35.58 22.00
N ALA A 42 3.34 35.21 22.47
CA ALA A 42 3.67 33.90 22.99
C ALA A 42 2.61 33.45 24.01
N SER A 43 1.82 32.45 23.63
CA SER A 43 0.89 31.82 24.55
C SER A 43 1.69 31.18 25.70
N PRO A 44 1.24 31.32 26.96
CA PRO A 44 1.96 30.82 28.13
C PRO A 44 2.18 29.29 28.15
N ASP A 45 1.48 28.55 27.30
CA ASP A 45 1.56 27.09 27.19
C ASP A 45 2.73 26.58 26.32
N THR A 46 3.55 27.49 25.78
CA THR A 46 4.74 27.13 25.00
C THR A 46 5.76 26.33 25.80
N SER A 47 5.82 26.51 27.12
CA SER A 47 6.70 25.76 28.00
C SER A 47 6.33 24.26 28.09
N GLU A 48 5.05 23.93 28.32
CA GLU A 48 4.57 22.53 28.33
C GLU A 48 4.74 21.85 26.98
N ALA A 49 4.49 22.58 25.88
CA ALA A 49 4.69 22.04 24.53
C ALA A 49 6.15 21.64 24.28
N VAL A 50 7.12 22.43 24.77
CA VAL A 50 8.54 22.12 24.65
C VAL A 50 8.93 20.91 25.51
N PHE A 51 8.44 20.82 26.75
CA PHE A 51 8.68 19.64 27.59
C PHE A 51 8.12 18.36 26.97
N ARG A 52 6.90 18.40 26.45
CA ARG A 52 6.26 17.25 25.78
C ARG A 52 6.99 16.84 24.51
N ALA A 53 7.47 17.82 23.73
CA ALA A 53 8.28 17.54 22.54
C ALA A 53 9.59 16.84 22.94
N LEU A 54 10.27 17.30 23.99
CA LEU A 54 11.54 16.71 24.46
C LEU A 54 11.37 15.28 25.00
N GLU A 55 10.25 15.01 25.70
CA GLU A 55 9.88 13.66 26.13
C GLU A 55 9.59 12.74 24.95
N ALA A 56 8.89 13.24 23.92
CA ALA A 56 8.62 12.49 22.70
C ALA A 56 9.93 12.10 22.00
N THR A 57 10.90 13.01 21.91
CA THR A 57 12.22 12.72 21.31
C THR A 57 12.98 11.67 22.11
N ARG A 58 13.00 11.77 23.45
CA ARG A 58 13.63 10.77 24.32
C ARG A 58 12.98 9.39 24.21
N ASN A 59 11.66 9.32 24.11
CA ASN A 59 10.97 8.06 23.89
C ASN A 59 11.27 7.48 22.51
N ALA A 60 11.35 8.32 21.47
CA ALA A 60 11.74 7.89 20.13
C ALA A 60 13.17 7.32 20.11
N GLU A 61 14.13 7.97 20.77
CA GLU A 61 15.50 7.46 20.91
C GLU A 61 15.56 6.14 21.68
N ARG A 62 14.78 5.99 22.77
CA ARG A 62 14.70 4.71 23.50
C ARG A 62 14.17 3.59 22.63
N LEU A 63 13.11 3.84 21.86
CA LEU A 63 12.54 2.85 20.94
C LEU A 63 13.53 2.49 19.83
N ALA A 64 14.24 3.48 19.27
CA ALA A 64 15.29 3.24 18.28
C ALA A 64 16.44 2.42 18.85
N ALA A 65 16.87 2.70 20.09
CA ALA A 65 17.92 1.95 20.77
C ALA A 65 17.51 0.49 21.04
N LEU A 66 16.24 0.24 21.41
CA LEU A 66 15.70 -1.11 21.58
C LEU A 66 15.68 -1.89 20.26
N HIS A 67 15.29 -1.24 19.16
CA HIS A 67 15.34 -1.85 17.82
C HIS A 67 16.77 -2.21 17.39
N GLN A 68 17.77 -1.40 17.75
CA GLN A 68 19.18 -1.70 17.46
C GLN A 68 19.76 -2.86 18.30
N GLN A 69 19.22 -3.13 19.49
CA GLN A 69 19.69 -4.21 20.36
C GLN A 69 19.04 -5.57 20.06
N ALA A 70 17.84 -5.60 19.47
CA ALA A 70 17.10 -6.82 19.16
C ALA A 70 17.86 -7.86 18.30
N PRO A 71 18.59 -7.50 17.21
CA PRO A 71 19.18 -8.52 16.33
C PRO A 71 20.34 -9.29 16.98
N ARG A 72 20.97 -8.78 18.05
CA ARG A 72 22.12 -9.45 18.69
C ARG A 72 21.73 -10.58 19.63
N GLN A 73 20.52 -10.61 20.17
CA GLN A 73 20.12 -11.64 21.14
C GLN A 73 19.68 -12.95 20.48
N VAL A 74 19.16 -12.91 19.24
CA VAL A 74 18.64 -14.12 18.56
C VAL A 74 19.78 -15.09 18.21
N VAL A 75 20.97 -14.59 17.90
CA VAL A 75 22.13 -15.39 17.47
C VAL A 75 22.77 -16.22 18.60
N GLN A 76 22.46 -15.93 19.87
CA GLN A 76 23.09 -16.59 21.02
C GLN A 76 22.28 -17.75 21.61
N GLN A 77 21.25 -18.26 20.94
CA GLN A 77 20.58 -19.47 21.44
C GLN A 77 21.56 -20.66 21.40
N PRO A 78 21.97 -21.22 22.54
CA PRO A 78 23.06 -22.21 22.62
C PRO A 78 22.67 -23.57 22.02
N THR A 79 21.45 -23.73 21.53
CA THR A 79 20.89 -24.96 20.98
C THR A 79 20.91 -25.02 19.45
N MET A 80 21.44 -24.01 18.76
CA MET A 80 21.48 -24.00 17.30
C MET A 80 22.71 -24.75 16.76
N SER A 81 22.49 -25.67 15.82
CA SER A 81 23.55 -26.29 15.03
C SER A 81 24.42 -25.24 14.34
N GLU A 82 25.69 -25.57 14.12
CA GLU A 82 26.66 -24.66 13.49
C GLU A 82 26.23 -24.25 12.08
N ARG A 83 25.71 -25.21 11.30
CA ARG A 83 25.12 -24.97 9.98
C ARG A 83 24.03 -23.90 10.03
N ARG A 84 23.09 -24.05 10.97
CA ARG A 84 22.00 -23.10 11.16
C ARG A 84 22.49 -21.70 11.55
N ARG A 85 23.53 -21.62 12.38
CA ARG A 85 24.18 -20.35 12.74
C ARG A 85 24.85 -19.70 11.53
N ALA A 86 25.58 -20.47 10.71
CA ALA A 86 26.18 -19.98 9.47
C ALA A 86 25.10 -19.46 8.49
N PHE A 87 24.02 -20.22 8.32
CA PHE A 87 22.90 -19.84 7.47
C PHE A 87 22.23 -18.52 7.90
N ILE A 88 22.00 -18.32 9.21
CA ILE A 88 21.45 -17.06 9.74
C ILE A 88 22.45 -15.91 9.60
N ALA A 89 23.76 -16.18 9.70
CA ALA A 89 24.79 -15.17 9.50
C ALA A 89 24.88 -14.71 8.03
N GLU A 90 24.65 -15.61 7.08
CA GLU A 90 24.58 -15.30 5.64
C GLU A 90 23.31 -14.52 5.26
N HIS A 91 22.21 -14.73 6.01
CA HIS A 91 20.91 -14.10 5.77
C HIS A 91 20.42 -13.33 7.00
N PRO A 92 20.94 -12.12 7.25
CA PRO A 92 20.60 -11.34 8.44
C PRO A 92 19.10 -11.00 8.54
N GLU A 93 18.37 -10.94 7.41
CA GLU A 93 16.91 -10.78 7.38
C GLU A 93 16.14 -11.90 8.10
N LEU A 94 16.77 -13.07 8.30
CA LEU A 94 16.18 -14.20 9.03
C LEU A 94 16.31 -14.04 10.55
N ALA A 95 17.22 -13.18 11.00
CA ALA A 95 17.43 -12.88 12.41
C ALA A 95 16.39 -11.89 12.96
N ASP A 96 15.61 -11.24 12.08
CA ASP A 96 14.52 -10.36 12.48
C ASP A 96 13.52 -11.12 13.35
N PRO A 97 13.05 -10.56 14.49
CA PRO A 97 12.20 -11.28 15.43
C PRO A 97 10.89 -11.77 14.79
N VAL A 98 10.38 -11.01 13.81
CA VAL A 98 9.17 -11.32 13.05
C VAL A 98 9.36 -12.53 12.11
N ASN A 99 10.57 -12.72 11.59
CA ASN A 99 10.91 -13.81 10.66
C ASN A 99 11.50 -15.02 11.41
N ALA A 100 12.18 -14.79 12.52
CA ALA A 100 12.86 -15.81 13.30
C ALA A 100 11.90 -16.90 13.80
N GLU A 101 10.68 -16.53 14.20
CA GLU A 101 9.66 -17.51 14.61
C GLU A 101 9.22 -18.40 13.44
N ALA A 102 8.94 -17.81 12.28
CA ALA A 102 8.60 -18.54 11.06
C ALA A 102 9.73 -19.47 10.61
N VAL A 103 10.96 -18.97 10.57
CA VAL A 103 12.17 -19.75 10.24
C VAL A 103 12.32 -20.94 11.20
N ASN A 104 12.15 -20.74 12.51
CA ASN A 104 12.14 -21.83 13.50
C ASN A 104 11.03 -22.87 13.23
N GLY A 105 9.85 -22.41 12.79
CA GLY A 105 8.75 -23.27 12.37
C GLY A 105 9.12 -24.14 11.18
N TYR A 106 9.57 -23.52 10.08
CA TYR A 106 9.93 -24.20 8.85
C TYR A 106 11.14 -25.13 9.01
N TRP A 107 12.12 -24.75 9.84
CA TRP A 107 13.27 -25.61 10.16
C TRP A 107 12.80 -26.91 10.83
N ARG A 108 11.96 -26.82 11.87
CA ARG A 108 11.39 -28.01 12.52
C ARG A 108 10.51 -28.83 11.59
N GLN A 109 9.78 -28.17 10.69
CA GLN A 109 8.98 -28.84 9.67
C GLN A 109 9.88 -29.63 8.69
N ALA A 110 10.99 -29.05 8.23
CA ALA A 110 11.95 -29.72 7.36
C ALA A 110 12.55 -30.97 8.00
N LEU A 111 12.96 -30.88 9.27
CA LEU A 111 13.47 -32.02 10.04
C LEU A 111 12.43 -33.14 10.18
N ARG A 112 11.14 -32.79 10.39
CA ARG A 112 10.05 -33.77 10.44
C ARG A 112 9.80 -34.47 9.11
N MET A 113 10.11 -33.83 7.98
CA MET A 113 10.05 -34.45 6.65
C MET A 113 11.26 -35.35 6.37
N GLY A 114 12.19 -35.49 7.32
CA GLY A 114 13.39 -36.32 7.18
C GLY A 114 14.54 -35.65 6.43
N MET A 115 14.50 -34.32 6.26
CA MET A 115 15.67 -33.59 5.74
C MET A 115 16.79 -33.61 6.78
N ALA A 116 18.01 -33.91 6.35
CA ALA A 116 19.17 -33.88 7.23
C ALA A 116 19.47 -32.45 7.71
N GLU A 117 19.83 -32.30 8.99
CA GLU A 117 20.04 -30.99 9.61
C GLU A 117 21.16 -30.19 8.94
N ASP A 118 22.20 -30.86 8.47
CA ASP A 118 23.34 -30.23 7.81
C ASP A 118 23.21 -30.19 6.26
N SER A 119 22.01 -30.38 5.71
CA SER A 119 21.80 -30.40 4.26
C SER A 119 21.46 -29.03 3.69
N HIS A 120 21.98 -28.75 2.49
CA HIS A 120 21.58 -27.59 1.68
C HIS A 120 20.10 -27.62 1.27
N ASP A 121 19.50 -28.81 1.21
CA ASP A 121 18.08 -28.97 0.90
C ASP A 121 17.19 -28.36 1.99
N LEU A 122 17.64 -28.42 3.25
CA LEU A 122 16.94 -27.82 4.38
C LEU A 122 16.98 -26.29 4.25
N ASP A 123 18.16 -25.71 4.01
CA ASP A 123 18.36 -24.27 3.81
C ASP A 123 17.45 -23.75 2.67
N SER A 124 17.48 -24.46 1.52
CA SER A 124 16.65 -24.14 0.35
C SER A 124 15.15 -24.30 0.59
N PHE A 125 14.74 -25.21 1.46
CA PHE A 125 13.35 -25.37 1.86
C PHE A 125 12.89 -24.19 2.71
N VAL A 126 13.68 -23.80 3.71
CA VAL A 126 13.38 -22.69 4.62
C VAL A 126 13.28 -21.37 3.86
N GLN A 127 14.22 -21.08 2.95
CA GLN A 127 14.17 -19.86 2.13
C GLN A 127 12.89 -19.78 1.28
N ARG A 128 12.52 -20.87 0.60
CA ARG A 128 11.32 -20.91 -0.24
C ARG A 128 10.04 -20.76 0.57
N ALA A 129 9.96 -21.43 1.72
CA ALA A 129 8.81 -21.33 2.61
C ALA A 129 8.64 -19.90 3.15
N LEU A 130 9.74 -19.26 3.55
CA LEU A 130 9.71 -17.88 4.02
C LEU A 130 9.36 -16.89 2.90
N ALA A 131 9.91 -17.05 1.70
CA ALA A 131 9.57 -16.20 0.56
C ALA A 131 8.07 -16.28 0.23
N PHE A 132 7.48 -17.48 0.29
CA PHE A 132 6.04 -17.66 0.13
C PHE A 132 5.23 -16.96 1.23
N GLU A 133 5.65 -17.08 2.50
CA GLU A 133 4.98 -16.43 3.62
C GLU A 133 5.04 -14.90 3.52
N LEU A 134 6.20 -14.35 3.20
CA LEU A 134 6.36 -12.90 3.00
C LEU A 134 5.47 -12.39 1.86
N GLY A 135 5.42 -13.12 0.73
CA GLY A 135 4.49 -12.81 -0.35
C GLY A 135 3.02 -12.85 0.09
N SER A 136 2.65 -13.85 0.89
CA SER A 136 1.29 -13.95 1.45
C SER A 136 0.95 -12.79 2.38
N ARG A 137 1.90 -12.33 3.20
CA ARG A 137 1.70 -11.19 4.11
C ARG A 137 1.51 -9.88 3.34
N VAL A 138 2.28 -9.68 2.26
CA VAL A 138 2.11 -8.50 1.39
C VAL A 138 0.72 -8.50 0.77
N HIS A 139 0.27 -9.63 0.21
CA HIS A 139 -1.08 -9.72 -0.36
C HIS A 139 -2.20 -9.55 0.68
N GLN A 140 -2.01 -10.03 1.90
CA GLN A 140 -2.97 -9.80 2.98
C GLN A 140 -3.01 -8.32 3.38
N ALA A 141 -1.86 -7.67 3.53
CA ALA A 141 -1.78 -6.25 3.85
C ALA A 141 -2.41 -5.40 2.73
N GLU A 142 -2.20 -5.76 1.47
CA GLU A 142 -2.86 -5.11 0.33
C GLU A 142 -4.37 -5.32 0.36
N ALA A 143 -4.83 -6.55 0.60
CA ALA A 143 -6.26 -6.86 0.69
C ALA A 143 -6.94 -6.12 1.86
N GLU A 144 -6.28 -6.04 3.01
CA GLU A 144 -6.77 -5.29 4.17
C GLU A 144 -6.81 -3.79 3.89
N ALA A 145 -5.77 -3.23 3.25
CA ALA A 145 -5.76 -1.83 2.84
C ALA A 145 -6.90 -1.51 1.88
N VAL A 146 -7.18 -2.39 0.91
CA VAL A 146 -8.31 -2.25 -0.01
C VAL A 146 -9.64 -2.37 0.74
N ALA A 147 -9.79 -3.33 1.65
CA ALA A 147 -11.00 -3.49 2.45
C ALA A 147 -11.26 -2.26 3.33
N LYS A 148 -10.21 -1.69 3.93
CA LYS A 148 -10.29 -0.48 4.76
C LYS A 148 -10.64 0.76 3.93
N ALA A 149 -10.11 0.86 2.70
CA ALA A 149 -10.47 1.93 1.77
C ALA A 149 -11.89 1.79 1.21
N ALA A 150 -12.41 0.55 1.11
CA ALA A 150 -13.76 0.27 0.63
C ALA A 150 -14.86 0.44 1.69
N LEU A 151 -14.52 0.64 2.97
CA LEU A 151 -15.51 0.96 3.99
C LEU A 151 -16.16 2.31 3.63
N PRO A 152 -17.48 2.35 3.39
CA PRO A 152 -18.16 3.60 3.10
C PRO A 152 -17.98 4.53 4.29
N ALA A 153 -17.60 5.78 4.02
CA ALA A 153 -17.49 6.82 5.04
C ALA A 153 -18.71 6.75 5.94
N THR A 154 -18.50 6.39 7.21
CA THR A 154 -19.55 6.36 8.22
C THR A 154 -20.30 7.68 8.08
N PRO A 155 -21.60 7.66 7.73
CA PRO A 155 -22.33 8.90 7.51
C PRO A 155 -22.14 9.75 8.76
N ALA A 156 -21.63 10.97 8.57
CA ALA A 156 -21.35 11.90 9.64
C ALA A 156 -22.56 11.90 10.60
N PRO A 157 -22.34 11.83 11.93
CA PRO A 157 -23.43 11.85 12.89
C PRO A 157 -24.31 13.05 12.54
N ALA A 158 -25.55 12.74 12.14
CA ALA A 158 -26.50 13.74 11.68
C ALA A 158 -26.49 14.88 12.70
N ALA A 159 -26.21 16.09 12.21
CA ALA A 159 -26.21 17.29 13.04
C ALA A 159 -27.44 17.25 13.96
N PRO A 160 -27.31 17.59 15.25
CA PRO A 160 -28.41 17.53 16.21
C PRO A 160 -29.59 18.27 15.59
N ARG A 161 -30.64 17.50 15.28
CA ARG A 161 -31.86 18.01 14.68
C ARG A 161 -32.37 19.10 15.64
N PRO A 162 -32.55 20.36 15.21
CA PRO A 162 -33.09 21.38 16.08
C PRO A 162 -34.43 20.88 16.62
N GLU A 163 -34.52 20.78 17.95
CA GLU A 163 -35.73 20.39 18.65
C GLU A 163 -36.84 21.36 18.25
N LEU A 164 -37.75 20.89 17.39
CA LEU A 164 -39.00 21.58 17.13
C LEU A 164 -39.78 21.62 18.46
N PRO A 165 -40.37 22.77 18.82
CA PRO A 165 -41.13 22.90 20.05
C PRO A 165 -42.25 21.86 20.09
N PRO A 166 -42.60 21.34 21.29
CA PRO A 166 -43.66 20.36 21.44
C PRO A 166 -44.97 20.92 20.90
N SER A 167 -45.40 20.41 19.75
CA SER A 167 -46.74 20.65 19.22
C SER A 167 -47.73 19.99 20.17
N MET A 168 -48.59 20.80 20.79
CA MET A 168 -49.69 20.31 21.62
C MET A 168 -50.63 19.47 20.75
N ALA A 169 -50.56 18.16 20.95
CA ALA A 169 -51.36 17.18 20.24
C ALA A 169 -52.84 17.32 20.61
N GLU A 170 -53.69 17.58 19.62
CA GLU A 170 -55.13 17.34 19.74
C GLU A 170 -55.42 15.83 19.69
N PRO A 171 -56.36 15.32 20.50
CA PRO A 171 -56.65 13.89 20.57
C PRO A 171 -57.76 13.52 19.60
N ARG A 172 -57.46 12.98 18.40
CA ARG A 172 -58.52 12.35 17.57
C ARG A 172 -58.11 11.06 16.85
N ARG A 173 -58.63 9.97 17.45
CA ARG A 173 -59.38 8.84 16.88
C ARG A 173 -58.71 7.99 15.78
N ASN A 174 -58.44 6.75 16.21
CA ASN A 174 -58.22 5.55 15.42
C ASN A 174 -59.06 5.51 14.13
N MET A 175 -58.39 5.58 12.99
CA MET A 175 -58.86 4.93 11.76
C MET A 175 -57.91 3.78 11.43
N PRO A 176 -58.40 2.56 11.18
CA PRO A 176 -57.60 1.51 10.57
C PRO A 176 -57.51 1.78 9.07
N LEU A 177 -56.44 2.45 8.64
CA LEU A 177 -56.04 2.56 7.24
C LEU A 177 -55.05 1.44 6.93
N THR A 178 -55.58 0.27 6.59
CA THR A 178 -54.83 -0.76 5.84
C THR A 178 -54.62 -0.26 4.42
N ALA A 179 -53.53 0.46 4.19
CA ALA A 179 -53.01 0.67 2.84
C ALA A 179 -52.07 -0.49 2.50
N PRO A 180 -52.26 -1.19 1.36
CA PRO A 180 -51.28 -2.16 0.88
C PRO A 180 -49.99 -1.40 0.57
N VAL A 181 -48.93 -1.70 1.32
CA VAL A 181 -47.58 -1.26 0.99
C VAL A 181 -47.16 -2.04 -0.24
N GLU A 182 -47.39 -1.45 -1.42
CA GLU A 182 -46.71 -1.89 -2.63
C GLU A 182 -45.20 -1.71 -2.39
N ARG A 183 -44.55 -2.82 -2.04
CA ARG A 183 -43.10 -2.94 -2.15
C ARG A 183 -42.76 -2.88 -3.63
N ALA A 184 -42.69 -1.68 -4.18
CA ALA A 184 -41.92 -1.42 -5.39
C ALA A 184 -40.47 -1.73 -5.04
N VAL A 185 -40.09 -3.00 -5.19
CA VAL A 185 -38.70 -3.43 -5.19
C VAL A 185 -38.05 -2.59 -6.29
N PRO A 186 -37.06 -1.73 -5.98
CA PRO A 186 -36.32 -1.06 -7.03
C PRO A 186 -35.72 -2.17 -7.89
N SER A 187 -36.29 -2.37 -9.08
CA SER A 187 -35.66 -3.19 -10.10
C SER A 187 -34.42 -2.41 -10.48
N TYR A 188 -33.33 -2.69 -9.77
CA TYR A 188 -31.99 -2.22 -10.05
C TYR A 188 -31.53 -2.91 -11.33
N GLY A 189 -32.18 -2.56 -12.44
CA GLY A 189 -31.75 -2.82 -13.82
C GLY A 189 -30.55 -1.95 -14.17
N GLY A 190 -29.66 -1.72 -13.21
CA GLY A 190 -28.31 -1.27 -13.49
C GLY A 190 -27.68 -2.37 -14.30
N LYS A 191 -27.52 -2.14 -15.60
CA LYS A 191 -26.52 -2.84 -16.40
C LYS A 191 -25.25 -2.82 -15.56
N ARG A 192 -24.94 -3.92 -14.88
CA ARG A 192 -23.61 -4.15 -14.34
C ARG A 192 -22.75 -4.18 -15.58
N THR A 193 -22.15 -3.04 -15.92
CA THR A 193 -21.02 -3.00 -16.82
C THR A 193 -20.04 -3.96 -16.18
N SER A 194 -20.03 -5.20 -16.69
CA SER A 194 -19.05 -6.22 -16.34
C SER A 194 -17.73 -5.48 -16.19
N GLY A 195 -17.19 -5.47 -14.96
CA GLY A 195 -16.13 -4.57 -14.50
C GLY A 195 -14.77 -4.80 -15.17
N MET A 196 -14.75 -5.28 -16.40
CA MET A 196 -13.59 -5.20 -17.27
C MET A 196 -13.47 -3.76 -17.72
N MET A 197 -12.53 -3.04 -17.11
CA MET A 197 -12.14 -1.71 -17.54
C MET A 197 -11.58 -1.78 -18.96
N HIS A 198 -12.42 -1.44 -19.94
CA HIS A 198 -12.00 -1.35 -21.32
C HIS A 198 -11.21 -0.06 -21.52
N LEU A 199 -9.90 -0.20 -21.67
CA LEU A 199 -9.04 0.89 -22.11
C LEU A 199 -9.31 1.20 -23.58
N THR A 200 -9.46 2.49 -23.89
CA THR A 200 -9.48 2.97 -25.27
C THR A 200 -8.13 2.72 -25.94
N GLU A 201 -8.09 2.70 -27.27
CA GLU A 201 -6.84 2.41 -28.01
C GLU A 201 -5.74 3.45 -27.73
N GLU A 202 -6.13 4.71 -27.53
CA GLU A 202 -5.23 5.77 -27.11
C GLU A 202 -4.66 5.54 -25.71
N GLU A 203 -5.50 5.13 -24.75
CA GLU A 203 -5.08 4.82 -23.38
C GLU A 203 -4.16 3.62 -23.32
N ARG A 204 -4.38 2.59 -24.15
CA ARG A 204 -3.45 1.46 -24.26
C ARG A 204 -2.07 1.89 -24.75
N ARG A 205 -2.02 2.82 -25.72
CA ARG A 205 -0.75 3.38 -26.20
C ARG A 205 -0.03 4.15 -25.10
N ILE A 206 -0.76 4.94 -24.31
CA ILE A 206 -0.19 5.66 -23.15
C ILE A 206 0.34 4.66 -22.12
N ALA A 207 -0.45 3.64 -21.77
CA ALA A 207 -0.05 2.61 -20.80
C ALA A 207 1.25 1.90 -21.21
N ARG A 208 1.38 1.53 -22.50
CA ARG A 208 2.60 0.87 -23.00
C ARG A 208 3.83 1.77 -22.93
N ASN A 209 3.65 3.07 -23.15
CA ASN A 209 4.74 4.05 -23.16
C ASN A 209 5.09 4.60 -21.77
N SER A 210 4.14 4.62 -20.82
CA SER A 210 4.34 5.22 -19.49
C SER A 210 5.22 4.36 -18.58
N PHE A 211 5.20 3.04 -18.76
CA PHE A 211 6.09 2.12 -18.06
C PHE A 211 7.34 1.90 -18.89
N VAL A 212 8.28 2.84 -18.79
CA VAL A 212 9.62 2.70 -19.37
C VAL A 212 10.34 1.55 -18.65
N ASP A 213 10.94 0.65 -19.40
CA ASP A 213 11.73 -0.45 -18.86
C ASP A 213 12.93 0.13 -18.10
N ARG A 214 12.81 0.20 -16.78
CA ARG A 214 13.90 0.56 -15.88
C ARG A 214 14.76 -0.69 -15.62
N PRO A 215 16.08 -0.55 -15.48
CA PRO A 215 16.96 -1.69 -15.22
C PRO A 215 16.62 -2.42 -13.91
N ASP A 216 16.02 -1.70 -12.95
CA ASP A 216 15.70 -2.20 -11.62
C ASP A 216 14.30 -2.86 -11.53
N LEU A 217 13.48 -2.78 -12.58
CA LEU A 217 12.13 -3.35 -12.60
C LEU A 217 12.07 -4.58 -13.52
N PRO A 218 11.30 -5.64 -13.13
CA PRO A 218 11.04 -6.77 -14.02
C PRO A 218 10.40 -6.29 -15.33
N LYS A 219 10.88 -6.83 -16.46
CA LYS A 219 10.30 -6.53 -17.78
C LYS A 219 8.82 -6.96 -17.79
N MET A 220 7.92 -5.99 -17.86
CA MET A 220 6.48 -6.23 -17.88
C MET A 220 5.98 -6.41 -19.30
N THR A 221 5.06 -7.34 -19.50
CA THR A 221 4.36 -7.52 -20.79
C THR A 221 3.38 -6.36 -21.04
N ASP A 222 3.07 -6.07 -22.31
CA ASP A 222 2.12 -5.01 -22.68
C ASP A 222 0.76 -5.19 -21.97
N ALA A 223 0.29 -6.43 -21.84
CA ALA A 223 -0.96 -6.72 -21.13
C ALA A 223 -0.91 -6.36 -19.63
N GLN A 224 0.23 -6.56 -18.98
CA GLN A 224 0.43 -6.16 -17.58
C GLN A 224 0.52 -4.65 -17.44
N LYS A 225 1.21 -3.97 -18.37
CA LYS A 225 1.28 -2.50 -18.41
C LYS A 225 -0.12 -1.89 -18.57
N GLU A 226 -0.94 -2.44 -19.48
CA GLU A 226 -2.33 -2.05 -19.67
C GLU A 226 -3.17 -2.29 -18.40
N TYR A 227 -3.05 -3.46 -17.77
CA TYR A 227 -3.78 -3.77 -16.53
C TYR A 227 -3.45 -2.79 -15.38
N LEU A 228 -2.17 -2.51 -15.15
CA LEU A 228 -1.73 -1.58 -14.10
C LEU A 228 -2.20 -0.15 -14.38
N TYR A 229 -2.20 0.27 -15.65
CA TYR A 229 -2.72 1.57 -16.03
C TYR A 229 -4.24 1.66 -15.79
N ALA A 230 -5.00 0.62 -16.15
CA ALA A 230 -6.44 0.56 -15.88
C ALA A 230 -6.73 0.66 -14.37
N GLN A 231 -5.96 -0.05 -13.53
CA GLN A 231 -6.08 0.02 -12.08
C GLN A 231 -5.76 1.42 -11.54
N SER A 232 -4.71 2.05 -12.06
CA SER A 232 -4.30 3.41 -11.67
C SER A 232 -5.35 4.44 -12.07
N LYS A 233 -5.94 4.30 -13.26
CA LYS A 233 -7.03 5.13 -13.76
C LYS A 233 -8.28 4.99 -12.89
N ALA A 234 -8.66 3.76 -12.54
CA ALA A 234 -9.78 3.50 -11.64
C ALA A 234 -9.61 4.21 -10.30
N LYS A 235 -8.41 4.10 -9.72
CA LYS A 235 -8.06 4.74 -8.46
C LYS A 235 -8.13 6.27 -8.60
N TYR A 236 -7.63 6.81 -9.70
CA TYR A 236 -7.72 8.24 -10.01
C TYR A 236 -9.17 8.72 -10.12
N GLU A 237 -10.02 7.99 -10.84
CA GLU A 237 -11.45 8.30 -10.97
C GLU A 237 -12.17 8.23 -9.61
N ALA A 238 -11.83 7.24 -8.77
CA ALA A 238 -12.36 7.13 -7.42
C ALA A 238 -11.93 8.32 -6.54
N MET A 239 -10.65 8.73 -6.57
CA MET A 239 -10.14 9.90 -5.84
C MET A 239 -10.74 11.22 -6.34
N LYS A 240 -11.03 11.29 -7.64
CA LYS A 240 -11.71 12.45 -8.24
C LYS A 240 -13.17 12.52 -7.81
N ALA A 241 -13.87 11.38 -7.79
CA ALA A 241 -15.25 11.29 -7.32
C ALA A 241 -15.37 11.58 -5.81
N SER A 242 -14.37 11.21 -5.00
CA SER A 242 -14.32 11.53 -3.57
C SER A 242 -13.92 12.98 -3.28
N GLY A 243 -13.42 13.73 -4.27
CA GLY A 243 -12.93 15.11 -4.09
C GLY A 243 -11.55 15.21 -3.44
N GLU A 244 -10.87 14.08 -3.19
CA GLU A 244 -9.56 14.05 -2.52
C GLU A 244 -8.44 14.57 -3.43
N TYR A 245 -8.58 14.38 -4.75
CA TYR A 245 -7.55 14.73 -5.74
C TYR A 245 -7.25 16.23 -5.82
N ASP A 246 -8.17 17.12 -5.43
CA ASP A 246 -7.95 18.58 -5.49
C ASP A 246 -6.99 19.10 -4.41
N THR A 247 -6.74 18.33 -3.35
CA THR A 247 -6.05 18.86 -2.16
C THR A 247 -4.53 18.68 -2.16
N THR A 248 -3.99 17.71 -2.90
CA THR A 248 -2.57 17.33 -2.77
C THR A 248 -1.61 18.03 -3.73
N GLN A 249 -2.06 18.60 -4.85
CA GLN A 249 -1.15 19.21 -5.84
C GLN A 249 -1.09 20.74 -5.83
N GLY A 250 -1.97 21.43 -5.09
CA GLY A 250 -2.08 22.90 -5.15
C GLY A 250 -1.41 23.69 -4.02
N ARG A 251 -0.92 23.04 -2.94
CA ARG A 251 -0.56 23.74 -1.69
C ARG A 251 0.93 23.73 -1.31
N GLN A 252 1.80 23.27 -2.22
CA GLN A 252 3.24 23.46 -2.10
C GLN A 252 3.71 24.46 -3.15
N ARG A 253 3.36 25.73 -2.95
CA ARG A 253 4.06 26.88 -3.50
C ARG A 253 4.09 27.98 -2.45
#